data_AF-A0A3N5RZS5-F1
#
_entry.id   AF-A0A3N5RZS5-F1
#
_cell.length_a   1.000
_cell.length_b   1.000
_cell.length_c   1.000
_cell.angle_alpha   90.00
_cell.angle_beta   90.00
_cell.angle_gamma   90.00
#
_symmetry.space_group_name_H-M   'P 1'
#
loop_
_entity.id
_entity.type
_entity.pdbx_description
1 polymer ?
#
loop_
_entity_poly.entity_id
_entity_poly.type
_entity_poly.pdbx_seq_one_letter_code
_entity_poly.pdbx_strand_id
1 'polypeptide(L)'
;MQTNTCKCGQTAIGPEFLKPYHGQDLCRDCYAIEARVTEFNPDIVLENIIKHLEEHGAYPMDYPGISEPGCTDRPGIAANWNKVSDKLQSFVENKLDIEVLWSDEWTACDDCGCAVRTSPDSYSWLPSYVRINDGCAIICRDCYTNSLPEIIDEFKNDNRKALPDDFQAILEINGWTRGTERYESGFYPGQDNKPEKIAEAIQDRNPELDFIFVLTGKGQFDIHFIVYTKTRED
;
A
#
# COMPACT_ATOMS: atom_id res chain seq x y z
N MET A 1 35.67 9.87 -15.80
CA MET A 1 34.75 10.79 -15.10
C MET A 1 35.48 12.08 -14.82
N GLN A 2 35.10 13.18 -15.47
CA GLN A 2 35.60 14.51 -15.13
C GLN A 2 34.73 15.08 -14.01
N THR A 3 35.29 15.27 -12.82
CA THR A 3 34.62 15.93 -11.70
C THR A 3 34.58 17.43 -12.00
N ASN A 4 33.40 17.99 -12.22
CA ASN A 4 33.22 19.43 -12.35
C ASN A 4 33.27 20.06 -10.96
N THR A 5 34.45 20.52 -10.55
CA THR A 5 34.66 21.28 -9.31
C THR A 5 34.29 22.75 -9.54
N CYS A 6 33.42 23.30 -8.68
CA CYS A 6 33.23 24.74 -8.57
C CYS A 6 34.57 25.41 -8.21
N LYS A 7 34.80 26.66 -8.66
CA LYS A 7 35.96 27.46 -8.21
C LYS A 7 36.02 27.66 -6.69
N CYS A 8 34.91 27.43 -6.00
CA CYS A 8 34.77 27.41 -4.55
C CYS A 8 35.22 26.09 -3.89
N GLY A 9 35.67 25.10 -4.67
CA GLY A 9 36.15 23.81 -4.16
C GLY A 9 35.04 22.78 -3.87
N GLN A 10 33.76 23.15 -4.02
CA GLN A 10 32.64 22.22 -3.83
C GLN A 10 32.44 21.34 -5.08
N THR A 11 32.37 20.03 -4.86
CA THR A 11 32.05 19.02 -5.87
C THR A 11 30.55 18.97 -6.14
N ALA A 12 30.17 19.10 -7.41
CA ALA A 12 28.77 19.13 -7.86
C ALA A 12 28.04 17.78 -7.76
N ILE A 13 28.69 16.72 -7.27
CA ILE A 13 28.14 15.37 -7.22
C ILE A 13 28.62 14.74 -5.90
N GLY A 14 27.81 14.84 -4.86
CA GLY A 14 28.12 14.25 -3.55
C GLY A 14 27.09 14.64 -2.48
N PRO A 15 27.09 13.96 -1.32
CA PRO A 15 26.15 14.20 -0.21
C PRO A 15 26.19 15.64 0.34
N GLU A 16 27.18 16.43 -0.09
CA GLU A 16 27.30 17.87 0.12
C GLU A 16 26.05 18.66 -0.33
N PHE A 17 25.26 18.18 -1.30
CA PHE A 17 24.00 18.82 -1.72
C PHE A 17 22.88 18.79 -0.69
N LEU A 18 22.96 17.84 0.26
CA LEU A 18 21.95 17.64 1.30
C LEU A 18 22.27 18.40 2.60
N LYS A 19 23.44 19.06 2.68
CA LYS A 19 23.79 19.87 3.85
C LYS A 19 23.04 21.22 3.81
N PRO A 20 22.49 21.70 4.94
CA PRO A 20 21.91 23.04 5.01
C PRO A 20 23.00 24.09 4.74
N TYR A 21 22.83 24.87 3.68
CA TYR A 21 23.73 26.00 3.38
C TYR A 21 23.60 27.08 4.47
N HIS A 22 24.62 27.20 5.30
CA HIS A 22 24.78 28.35 6.20
C HIS A 22 25.28 29.54 5.36
N GLY A 23 24.46 30.58 5.28
CA GLY A 23 24.60 31.68 4.34
C GLY A 23 25.97 32.35 4.37
N GLN A 24 26.73 32.14 3.30
CA GLN A 24 27.69 33.10 2.74
C GLN A 24 27.62 32.99 1.21
N ASP A 25 27.63 34.15 0.56
CA ASP A 25 27.49 34.43 -0.87
C ASP A 25 27.83 33.26 -1.82
N LEU A 26 26.80 32.66 -2.41
CA LEU A 26 26.96 31.72 -3.52
C LEU A 26 27.52 32.48 -4.73
N CYS A 27 28.65 32.01 -5.28
CA CYS A 27 29.20 32.62 -6.48
C CYS A 27 28.30 32.35 -7.69
N ARG A 28 28.42 33.16 -8.76
CA ARG A 28 27.61 33.04 -9.98
C ARG A 28 27.69 31.65 -10.65
N ASP A 29 28.75 30.88 -10.39
CA ASP A 29 28.91 29.50 -10.86
C ASP A 29 28.07 28.49 -10.04
N CYS A 30 27.70 28.79 -8.79
CA CYS A 30 26.78 27.97 -7.98
C CYS A 30 25.31 28.14 -8.43
N TYR A 31 24.93 29.30 -8.95
CA TYR A 31 23.61 29.45 -9.60
C TYR A 31 23.47 28.59 -10.87
N ALA A 32 24.59 28.31 -11.56
CA ALA A 32 24.60 27.36 -12.67
C ALA A 32 24.44 25.90 -12.23
N ILE A 33 24.62 25.60 -10.93
CA ILE A 33 24.37 24.27 -10.36
C ILE A 33 22.87 24.03 -10.20
N GLU A 34 22.06 25.04 -9.84
CA GLU A 34 20.59 24.92 -9.87
C GLU A 34 20.09 24.58 -11.29
N ALA A 35 20.73 25.12 -12.33
CA ALA A 35 20.43 24.78 -13.73
C ALA A 35 21.01 23.41 -14.17
N ARG A 36 21.93 22.81 -13.42
CA ARG A 36 22.47 21.45 -13.67
C ARG A 36 21.69 20.36 -12.96
N VAL A 37 20.84 20.68 -11.99
CA VAL A 37 19.89 19.73 -11.38
C VAL A 37 18.96 19.12 -12.44
N THR A 38 18.67 19.88 -13.50
CA THR A 38 17.87 19.44 -14.67
C THR A 38 18.55 18.41 -15.60
N GLU A 39 19.82 18.07 -15.38
CA GLU A 39 20.59 17.09 -16.19
C GLU A 39 21.03 15.85 -15.39
N PHE A 40 20.48 15.62 -14.20
CA PHE A 40 20.84 14.44 -13.42
C PHE A 40 20.17 13.18 -13.96
N ASN A 41 20.95 12.10 -14.08
CA ASN A 41 20.41 10.76 -14.23
C ASN A 41 19.54 10.45 -12.98
N PRO A 42 18.22 10.22 -13.14
CA PRO A 42 17.30 9.96 -12.03
C PRO A 42 17.77 8.82 -11.13
N ASP A 43 18.36 7.77 -11.71
CA ASP A 43 18.83 6.59 -10.99
C ASP A 43 19.93 6.96 -10.00
N ILE A 44 20.89 7.80 -10.42
CA ILE A 44 21.99 8.25 -9.55
C ILE A 44 21.46 9.12 -8.41
N VAL A 45 20.43 9.92 -8.66
CA VAL A 45 19.82 10.76 -7.63
C VAL A 45 19.11 9.89 -6.59
N LEU A 46 18.33 8.92 -7.05
CA LEU A 46 17.62 7.97 -6.19
C LEU A 46 18.59 7.18 -5.31
N GLU A 47 19.65 6.59 -5.89
CA GLU A 47 20.67 5.85 -5.13
C GLU A 47 21.29 6.70 -4.02
N ASN A 48 21.59 7.97 -4.30
CA ASN A 48 22.15 8.88 -3.30
C ASN A 48 21.16 9.22 -2.19
N ILE A 49 19.87 9.33 -2.51
CA ILE A 49 18.81 9.57 -1.52
C ILE A 49 18.63 8.36 -0.62
N ILE A 50 18.52 7.16 -1.19
CA ILE A 50 18.41 5.90 -0.44
C ILE A 50 19.60 5.75 0.49
N LYS A 51 20.82 5.91 -0.02
CA LYS A 51 22.03 5.85 0.80
C LYS A 51 22.03 6.89 1.92
N HIS A 52 21.60 8.12 1.66
CA HIS A 52 21.50 9.15 2.70
C HIS A 52 20.49 8.77 3.78
N LEU A 53 19.34 8.23 3.40
CA LEU A 53 18.32 7.73 4.32
C LEU A 53 18.87 6.58 5.20
N GLU A 54 19.61 5.63 4.61
CA GLU A 54 20.28 4.55 5.32
C GLU A 54 21.33 5.07 6.33
N GLU A 55 22.18 6.02 5.92
CA GLU A 55 23.20 6.64 6.77
C GLU A 55 22.59 7.34 8.00
N HIS A 56 21.33 7.77 7.92
CA HIS A 56 20.58 8.40 9.02
C HIS A 56 19.69 7.41 9.78
N GLY A 57 19.73 6.12 9.46
CA GLY A 57 18.91 5.09 10.09
C GLY A 57 17.42 5.28 9.83
N ALA A 58 17.07 5.74 8.63
CA ALA A 58 15.68 5.94 8.20
C ALA A 58 15.06 4.68 7.57
N TYR A 59 15.85 3.62 7.32
CA TYR A 59 15.41 2.32 6.78
C TYR A 59 14.51 2.44 5.54
N PRO A 60 15.01 3.03 4.45
CA PRO A 60 14.20 3.26 3.26
C PRO A 60 13.81 1.96 2.56
N MET A 61 12.61 1.94 2.00
CA MET A 61 12.13 0.97 1.01
C MET A 61 11.58 1.74 -0.18
N ASP A 62 12.04 1.44 -1.38
CA ASP A 62 11.51 1.99 -2.61
C ASP A 62 10.46 1.07 -3.25
N TYR A 63 9.48 1.67 -3.91
CA TYR A 63 8.39 0.99 -4.59
C TYR A 63 8.24 1.52 -6.01
N PRO A 64 7.94 0.66 -6.99
CA PRO A 64 7.72 1.07 -8.38
C PRO A 64 6.45 1.90 -8.57
N GLY A 65 5.50 1.81 -7.63
CA GLY A 65 4.19 2.47 -7.70
C GLY A 65 3.41 2.35 -6.39
N ILE A 66 2.22 2.95 -6.31
CA ILE A 66 1.33 2.89 -5.14
C ILE A 66 -0.01 2.27 -5.51
N SER A 67 -0.46 1.23 -4.80
CA SER A 67 -1.70 0.49 -5.06
C SER A 67 -2.87 0.92 -4.15
N GLU A 68 -3.15 2.23 -4.08
CA GLU A 68 -4.35 2.80 -3.43
C GLU A 68 -4.99 3.85 -4.35
N PRO A 69 -6.03 3.54 -5.18
CA PRO A 69 -6.79 2.30 -5.30
C PRO A 69 -6.24 1.28 -6.32
N GLY A 70 -5.14 1.58 -6.99
CA GLY A 70 -4.49 0.72 -7.99
C GLY A 70 -3.10 1.26 -8.30
N CYS A 71 -2.18 0.40 -8.76
CA CYS A 71 -0.76 0.70 -8.87
C CYS A 71 -0.52 1.84 -9.86
N THR A 72 -0.17 3.00 -9.31
CA THR A 72 0.18 4.18 -10.08
C THR A 72 1.58 4.06 -10.69
N ASP A 73 1.82 4.78 -11.77
CA ASP A 73 3.17 4.90 -12.36
C ASP A 73 4.11 5.81 -11.53
N ARG A 74 3.64 6.30 -10.37
CA ARG A 74 4.39 7.21 -9.50
C ARG A 74 5.12 6.40 -8.43
N PRO A 75 6.46 6.33 -8.46
CA PRO A 75 7.21 5.57 -7.47
C PRO A 75 7.07 6.18 -6.07
N GLY A 76 7.28 5.35 -5.05
CA GLY A 76 7.22 5.78 -3.65
C GLY A 76 8.48 5.36 -2.90
N ILE A 77 8.85 6.13 -1.87
CA ILE A 77 9.85 5.72 -0.89
C ILE A 77 9.19 5.74 0.48
N ALA A 78 9.14 4.60 1.15
CA ALA A 78 8.79 4.54 2.56
C ALA A 78 10.03 4.60 3.44
N ALA A 79 10.03 5.50 4.42
CA ALA A 79 11.12 5.64 5.37
C ALA A 79 10.62 6.23 6.69
N ASN A 80 11.47 6.20 7.73
CA ASN A 80 11.26 7.01 8.92
C ASN A 80 11.73 8.45 8.64
N TRP A 81 10.86 9.24 8.05
CA TRP A 81 11.17 10.61 7.63
C TRP A 81 11.50 11.57 8.77
N ASN A 82 11.21 11.21 10.03
CA ASN A 82 11.65 11.96 11.21
C ASN A 82 13.18 11.97 11.40
N LYS A 83 13.92 11.12 10.68
CA LYS A 83 15.38 11.02 10.75
C LYS A 83 16.13 11.96 9.81
N VAL A 84 15.40 12.64 8.92
CA VAL A 84 15.97 13.54 7.91
C VAL A 84 15.23 14.87 7.88
N SER A 85 15.78 15.86 7.18
CA SER A 85 15.18 17.20 7.11
C SER A 85 13.93 17.26 6.23
N ASP A 86 12.97 18.12 6.59
CA ASP A 86 11.79 18.42 5.78
C ASP A 86 12.13 18.94 4.37
N LYS A 87 13.32 19.56 4.21
CA LYS A 87 13.81 20.01 2.90
C LYS A 87 14.10 18.84 1.96
N LEU A 88 14.63 17.74 2.50
CA LEU A 88 14.85 16.53 1.71
C LEU A 88 13.53 15.89 1.32
N GLN A 89 12.59 15.76 2.26
CA GLN A 89 11.23 15.26 1.97
C GLN A 89 10.57 16.09 0.85
N SER A 90 10.58 17.41 0.99
CA SER A 90 10.03 18.33 -0.02
C SER A 90 10.73 18.21 -1.37
N PHE A 91 12.04 17.93 -1.39
CA PHE A 91 12.79 17.73 -2.61
C PHE A 91 12.39 16.42 -3.30
N VAL A 92 12.32 15.32 -2.56
CA VAL A 92 11.86 14.00 -3.07
C VAL A 92 10.47 14.14 -3.69
N GLU A 93 9.53 14.73 -2.95
CA GLU A 93 8.14 14.84 -3.38
C GLU A 93 7.95 15.80 -4.55
N ASN A 94 8.48 17.02 -4.45
CA ASN A 94 8.15 18.10 -5.39
C ASN A 94 9.12 18.24 -6.56
N LYS A 95 10.32 17.65 -6.48
CA LYS A 95 11.35 17.77 -7.53
C LYS A 95 11.61 16.47 -8.26
N LEU A 96 11.49 15.33 -7.59
CA LEU A 96 11.68 14.02 -8.22
C LEU A 96 10.37 13.32 -8.57
N ASP A 97 9.23 13.91 -8.17
CA ASP A 97 7.91 13.32 -8.39
C ASP A 97 7.77 11.93 -7.74
N ILE A 98 8.49 11.70 -6.63
CA ILE A 98 8.47 10.45 -5.85
C ILE A 98 7.59 10.66 -4.62
N GLU A 99 6.67 9.75 -4.36
CA GLU A 99 5.81 9.81 -3.19
C GLU A 99 6.56 9.51 -1.89
N VAL A 100 6.29 10.31 -0.85
CA VAL A 100 6.92 10.21 0.46
C VAL A 100 5.99 9.42 1.39
N LEU A 101 6.36 8.18 1.71
CA LEU A 101 5.53 7.24 2.45
C LEU A 101 6.10 6.95 3.84
N TRP A 102 5.27 6.62 4.83
CA TRP A 102 5.74 6.26 6.17
C TRP A 102 6.04 4.75 6.26
N SER A 103 7.25 4.37 6.68
CA SER A 103 7.70 2.96 6.71
C SER A 103 6.90 2.04 7.62
N ASP A 104 6.18 2.59 8.58
CA ASP A 104 5.27 1.88 9.49
C ASP A 104 3.82 1.84 9.00
N GLU A 105 3.50 2.58 7.94
CA GLU A 105 2.17 2.59 7.32
C GLU A 105 2.11 1.84 6.00
N TRP A 106 3.25 1.54 5.37
CA TRP A 106 3.31 1.02 4.00
C TRP A 106 4.19 -0.23 3.89
N THR A 107 3.85 -1.11 2.96
CA THR A 107 4.63 -2.30 2.61
C THR A 107 4.45 -2.64 1.12
N ALA A 108 5.11 -3.67 0.61
CA ALA A 108 5.00 -4.08 -0.79
C ALA A 108 3.90 -5.12 -1.01
N CYS A 109 3.25 -5.07 -2.17
CA CYS A 109 2.57 -6.23 -2.75
C CYS A 109 3.61 -7.29 -3.17
N ASP A 110 3.39 -8.55 -2.81
CA ASP A 110 4.31 -9.65 -3.12
C ASP A 110 4.30 -10.06 -4.60
N ASP A 111 3.32 -9.61 -5.38
CA ASP A 111 3.23 -9.88 -6.83
C ASP A 111 3.85 -8.75 -7.67
N CYS A 112 3.32 -7.52 -7.55
CA CYS A 112 3.77 -6.39 -8.38
C CYS A 112 4.82 -5.48 -7.72
N GLY A 113 5.11 -5.65 -6.44
CA GLY A 113 6.03 -4.79 -5.68
C GLY A 113 5.50 -3.40 -5.34
N CYS A 114 4.34 -2.99 -5.85
CA CYS A 114 3.76 -1.67 -5.56
C CYS A 114 3.41 -1.53 -4.07
N ALA A 115 3.51 -0.30 -3.55
CA ALA A 115 3.23 0.01 -2.16
C ALA A 115 1.74 -0.17 -1.84
N VAL A 116 1.44 -0.85 -0.74
CA VAL A 116 0.10 -0.95 -0.14
C VAL A 116 0.12 -0.40 1.27
N ARG A 117 -0.89 0.37 1.64
CA ARG A 117 -1.02 0.92 2.99
C ARG A 117 -1.56 -0.15 3.92
N THR A 118 -0.91 -0.35 5.05
CA THR A 118 -1.26 -1.35 6.06
C THR A 118 -1.96 -0.77 7.29
N SER A 119 -1.89 0.55 7.45
CA SER A 119 -2.50 1.31 8.55
C SER A 119 -3.71 2.10 8.07
N PRO A 120 -4.87 2.02 8.73
CA PRO A 120 -6.06 2.78 8.36
C PRO A 120 -5.84 4.29 8.44
N ASP A 121 -6.35 5.05 7.47
CA ASP A 121 -6.32 6.52 7.47
C ASP A 121 -7.61 7.16 8.03
N SER A 122 -8.68 6.36 8.15
CA SER A 122 -10.02 6.82 8.52
C SER A 122 -10.89 5.65 8.98
N TYR A 123 -12.04 5.94 9.61
CA TYR A 123 -13.01 4.91 9.98
C TYR A 123 -13.68 4.24 8.75
N SER A 124 -13.63 4.92 7.61
CA SER A 124 -14.16 4.44 6.33
C SER A 124 -13.06 3.91 5.41
N TRP A 125 -11.89 3.59 5.94
CA TRP A 125 -10.82 2.98 5.14
C TRP A 125 -11.07 1.49 4.93
N LEU A 126 -10.73 0.97 3.75
CA LEU A 126 -10.56 -0.47 3.53
C LEU A 126 -9.17 -0.72 2.97
N PRO A 127 -8.54 -1.84 3.37
CA PRO A 127 -7.37 -2.34 2.69
C PRO A 127 -7.62 -2.47 1.18
N SER A 128 -6.72 -1.91 0.37
CA SER A 128 -6.64 -2.18 -1.07
C SER A 128 -5.88 -3.48 -1.38
N TYR A 129 -5.78 -4.37 -0.40
CA TYR A 129 -5.04 -5.61 -0.47
C TYR A 129 -5.71 -6.70 0.38
N VAL A 130 -5.35 -7.95 0.11
CA VAL A 130 -5.69 -9.09 0.96
C VAL A 130 -4.42 -9.74 1.48
N ARG A 131 -4.53 -10.37 2.65
CA ARG A 131 -3.48 -11.21 3.21
C ARG A 131 -3.82 -12.68 2.95
N ILE A 132 -2.89 -13.42 2.37
CA ILE A 132 -3.01 -14.87 2.12
C ILE A 132 -1.85 -15.63 2.75
N ASN A 133 -1.89 -16.97 2.72
CA ASN A 133 -0.89 -17.84 3.32
C ASN A 133 -0.67 -17.52 4.81
N ASP A 134 -1.76 -17.51 5.59
CA ASP A 134 -1.74 -17.18 7.02
C ASP A 134 -1.14 -15.79 7.34
N GLY A 135 -1.19 -14.87 6.39
CA GLY A 135 -0.66 -13.52 6.53
C GLY A 135 0.82 -13.37 6.17
N CYS A 136 1.43 -14.39 5.56
CA CYS A 136 2.79 -14.32 5.04
C CYS A 136 2.89 -13.67 3.65
N ALA A 137 1.77 -13.44 2.96
CA ALA A 137 1.75 -12.77 1.67
C ALA A 137 0.66 -11.69 1.60
N ILE A 138 0.95 -10.60 0.91
CA ILE A 138 0.12 -9.41 0.68
C ILE A 138 -0.09 -9.25 -0.82
N ILE A 139 -1.34 -9.35 -1.26
CA ILE A 139 -1.73 -9.20 -2.66
C ILE A 139 -2.58 -7.95 -2.80
N CYS A 140 -2.14 -6.99 -3.59
CA CYS A 140 -2.91 -5.78 -3.85
C CYS A 140 -4.08 -6.02 -4.80
N ARG A 141 -5.00 -5.06 -4.87
CA ARG A 141 -6.23 -5.11 -5.66
C ARG A 141 -6.02 -5.46 -7.12
N ASP A 142 -5.00 -4.88 -7.76
CA ASP A 142 -4.74 -5.14 -9.19
C ASP A 142 -4.23 -6.56 -9.44
N CYS A 143 -3.63 -7.17 -8.42
CA CYS A 143 -3.06 -8.52 -8.45
C CYS A 143 -4.05 -9.61 -8.03
N TYR A 144 -5.28 -9.26 -7.59
CA TYR A 144 -6.28 -10.26 -7.16
C TYR A 144 -6.53 -11.35 -8.20
N THR A 145 -6.58 -10.99 -9.48
CA THR A 145 -6.86 -11.96 -10.56
C THR A 145 -5.74 -13.01 -10.69
N ASN A 146 -4.48 -12.62 -10.44
CA ASN A 146 -3.32 -13.51 -10.56
C ASN A 146 -3.30 -14.57 -9.47
N SER A 147 -3.72 -14.20 -8.25
CA SER A 147 -3.77 -15.10 -7.07
C SER A 147 -5.21 -15.51 -6.70
N LEU A 148 -6.17 -15.39 -7.62
CA LEU A 148 -7.58 -15.60 -7.29
C LEU A 148 -7.86 -16.98 -6.67
N PRO A 149 -7.33 -18.11 -7.19
CA PRO A 149 -7.57 -19.42 -6.57
C PRO A 149 -7.09 -19.51 -5.13
N GLU A 150 -5.92 -18.93 -4.84
CA GLU A 150 -5.29 -18.92 -3.51
C GLU A 150 -6.10 -18.05 -2.54
N ILE A 151 -6.51 -16.86 -3.00
CA ILE A 151 -7.37 -15.96 -2.22
C ILE A 151 -8.71 -16.62 -1.91
N ILE A 152 -9.34 -17.27 -2.88
CA ILE A 152 -10.61 -17.96 -2.66
C ILE A 152 -10.43 -19.09 -1.65
N ASP A 153 -9.38 -19.90 -1.76
CA ASP A 153 -9.15 -21.01 -0.84
C ASP A 153 -8.90 -20.55 0.60
N GLU A 154 -8.13 -19.47 0.79
CA GLU A 154 -7.79 -18.89 2.09
C GLU A 154 -9.00 -18.31 2.86
N PHE A 155 -10.00 -17.78 2.13
CA PHE A 155 -11.18 -17.13 2.71
C PHE A 155 -12.42 -18.02 2.73
N LYS A 156 -12.44 -19.08 1.91
CA LYS A 156 -13.53 -20.05 1.83
C LYS A 156 -13.68 -20.80 3.15
N ASN A 157 -14.92 -20.86 3.63
CA ASN A 157 -15.31 -21.55 4.86
C ASN A 157 -14.61 -21.04 6.14
N ASP A 158 -13.98 -19.85 6.12
CA ASP A 158 -13.41 -19.21 7.31
C ASP A 158 -14.32 -18.07 7.76
N ASN A 159 -15.00 -18.23 8.90
CA ASN A 159 -15.90 -17.23 9.47
C ASN A 159 -15.18 -16.06 10.17
N ARG A 160 -13.85 -16.09 10.24
CA ARG A 160 -13.02 -15.03 10.83
C ARG A 160 -12.41 -14.11 9.78
N LYS A 161 -12.61 -14.40 8.50
CA LYS A 161 -12.08 -13.65 7.37
C LYS A 161 -13.22 -13.15 6.49
N ALA A 162 -13.02 -11.98 5.88
CA ALA A 162 -13.95 -11.42 4.90
C ALA A 162 -13.16 -10.73 3.80
N LEU A 163 -13.57 -10.94 2.56
CA LEU A 163 -13.00 -10.24 1.41
C LEU A 163 -13.51 -8.78 1.34
N PRO A 164 -12.72 -7.86 0.76
CA PRO A 164 -13.16 -6.50 0.50
C PRO A 164 -14.29 -6.46 -0.55
N ASP A 165 -14.99 -5.33 -0.61
CA ASP A 165 -16.21 -5.14 -1.41
C ASP A 165 -16.00 -5.32 -2.92
N ASP A 166 -14.79 -5.10 -3.41
CA ASP A 166 -14.41 -5.32 -4.81
C ASP A 166 -14.55 -6.77 -5.26
N PHE A 167 -14.54 -7.74 -4.33
CA PHE A 167 -14.72 -9.15 -4.66
C PHE A 167 -16.15 -9.52 -5.03
N GLN A 168 -17.16 -8.65 -4.80
CA GLN A 168 -18.54 -8.96 -5.17
C GLN A 168 -18.67 -9.33 -6.67
N ALA A 169 -18.14 -8.49 -7.56
CA ALA A 169 -18.19 -8.75 -9.00
C ALA A 169 -17.32 -9.96 -9.40
N ILE A 170 -16.15 -10.12 -8.77
CA ILE A 170 -15.23 -11.24 -9.02
C ILE A 170 -15.90 -12.56 -8.67
N LEU A 171 -16.52 -12.66 -7.48
CA LEU A 171 -17.20 -13.86 -7.02
C LEU A 171 -18.38 -14.23 -7.92
N GLU A 172 -19.22 -13.25 -8.29
CA GLU A 172 -20.37 -13.46 -9.19
C GLU A 172 -19.94 -14.01 -10.56
N ILE A 173 -18.90 -13.44 -11.16
CA ILE A 173 -18.33 -13.94 -12.44
C ILE A 173 -17.77 -15.36 -12.29
N ASN A 174 -17.28 -15.73 -11.11
CA ASN A 174 -16.73 -17.05 -10.82
C ASN A 174 -17.76 -18.05 -10.26
N GLY A 175 -19.06 -17.78 -10.46
CA GLY A 175 -20.15 -18.71 -10.18
C GLY A 175 -20.56 -18.80 -8.71
N TRP A 176 -20.10 -17.86 -7.87
CA TRP A 176 -20.62 -17.73 -6.51
C TRP A 176 -21.96 -17.01 -6.52
N THR A 177 -22.88 -17.49 -5.70
CA THR A 177 -24.21 -16.91 -5.54
C THR A 177 -24.26 -15.97 -4.36
N ARG A 178 -24.63 -14.72 -4.64
CA ARG A 178 -24.83 -13.68 -3.62
C ARG A 178 -26.05 -13.99 -2.75
N GLY A 179 -25.86 -13.97 -1.43
CA GLY A 179 -26.96 -14.02 -0.47
C GLY A 179 -27.82 -12.74 -0.49
N THR A 180 -29.12 -12.90 -0.23
CA THR A 180 -30.07 -11.77 -0.21
C THR A 180 -30.09 -11.02 1.11
N GLU A 181 -29.70 -11.69 2.20
CA GLU A 181 -29.63 -11.10 3.54
C GLU A 181 -28.43 -10.14 3.64
N ARG A 182 -28.65 -9.03 4.35
CA ARG A 182 -27.61 -8.08 4.72
C ARG A 182 -27.37 -8.23 6.20
N TYR A 183 -26.13 -8.45 6.58
CA TYR A 183 -25.73 -8.61 7.96
C TYR A 183 -24.98 -7.38 8.44
N GLU A 184 -25.11 -7.10 9.72
CA GLU A 184 -24.44 -6.01 10.41
C GLU A 184 -23.96 -6.42 11.81
N SER A 185 -22.77 -5.96 12.15
CA SER A 185 -22.19 -6.08 13.49
C SER A 185 -21.72 -4.71 13.93
N GLY A 186 -22.12 -4.26 15.12
CA GLY A 186 -21.82 -2.90 15.55
C GLY A 186 -22.33 -2.56 16.94
N PHE A 187 -22.30 -1.28 17.29
CA PHE A 187 -22.64 -0.80 18.64
C PHE A 187 -24.12 -0.42 18.80
N TYR A 188 -24.88 -0.35 17.71
CA TYR A 188 -26.29 0.03 17.78
C TYR A 188 -27.21 -1.18 18.05
N PRO A 189 -28.37 -0.98 18.70
CA PRO A 189 -29.31 -2.07 18.95
C PRO A 189 -29.75 -2.77 17.66
N GLY A 190 -29.60 -4.10 17.62
CA GLY A 190 -29.91 -4.93 16.45
C GLY A 190 -28.70 -5.31 15.59
N GLN A 191 -27.53 -4.71 15.83
CA GLN A 191 -26.30 -5.00 15.09
C GLN A 191 -25.48 -6.13 15.74
N ASP A 192 -26.11 -7.30 15.89
CA ASP A 192 -25.56 -8.44 16.64
C ASP A 192 -25.34 -9.69 15.78
N ASN A 193 -25.29 -9.54 14.45
CA ASN A 193 -25.00 -10.68 13.58
C ASN A 193 -23.60 -11.22 13.88
N LYS A 194 -23.50 -12.53 14.04
CA LYS A 194 -22.24 -13.24 14.34
C LYS A 194 -21.87 -14.12 13.15
N PRO A 195 -20.75 -13.85 12.45
CA PRO A 195 -20.30 -14.68 11.33
C PRO A 195 -20.25 -16.18 11.66
N GLU A 196 -19.88 -16.54 12.90
CA GLU A 196 -19.85 -17.93 13.35
C GLU A 196 -21.23 -18.59 13.33
N LYS A 197 -22.27 -17.87 13.78
CA LYS A 197 -23.66 -18.36 13.78
C LYS A 197 -24.27 -18.43 12.40
N ILE A 198 -23.87 -17.52 11.52
CA ILE A 198 -24.27 -17.55 10.11
C ILE A 198 -23.63 -18.75 9.41
N ALA A 199 -22.33 -18.97 9.60
CA ALA A 199 -21.60 -20.11 9.05
C ALA A 199 -22.17 -21.45 9.54
N GLU A 200 -22.42 -21.60 10.86
CA GLU A 200 -23.09 -22.77 11.44
C GLU A 200 -24.43 -23.02 10.74
N ALA A 201 -25.29 -22.00 10.60
CA ALA A 201 -26.60 -22.15 9.98
C ALA A 201 -26.54 -22.51 8.48
N ILE A 202 -25.54 -22.03 7.75
CA ILE A 202 -25.34 -22.39 6.33
C ILE A 202 -24.95 -23.88 6.23
N GLN A 203 -23.96 -24.30 7.01
CA GLN A 203 -23.46 -25.68 6.99
C GLN A 203 -24.51 -26.69 7.49
N ASP A 204 -25.31 -26.32 8.49
CA ASP A 204 -26.39 -27.18 9.00
C ASP A 204 -27.50 -27.40 7.98
N ARG A 205 -27.80 -26.39 7.15
CA ARG A 205 -28.89 -26.43 6.16
C ARG A 205 -28.44 -27.02 4.83
N ASN A 206 -27.21 -26.71 4.40
CA ASN A 206 -26.66 -27.10 3.11
C ASN A 206 -25.15 -27.42 3.28
N PRO A 207 -24.79 -28.59 3.82
CA PRO A 207 -23.40 -28.98 4.10
C PRO A 207 -22.52 -29.12 2.85
N GLU A 208 -23.13 -29.16 1.67
CA GLU A 208 -22.49 -29.17 0.36
C GLU A 208 -22.13 -27.77 -0.15
N LEU A 209 -22.53 -26.69 0.55
CA LEU A 209 -22.16 -25.33 0.16
C LEU A 209 -20.86 -24.90 0.84
N ASP A 210 -19.99 -24.31 0.05
CA ASP A 210 -18.93 -23.46 0.53
C ASP A 210 -19.45 -22.03 0.69
N PHE A 211 -18.89 -21.27 1.64
CA PHE A 211 -19.24 -19.87 1.89
C PHE A 211 -18.02 -18.95 1.93
N ILE A 212 -18.24 -17.69 1.57
CA ILE A 212 -17.27 -16.59 1.72
C ILE A 212 -18.00 -15.35 2.24
N PHE A 213 -17.45 -14.72 3.27
CA PHE A 213 -17.91 -13.42 3.75
C PHE A 213 -17.30 -12.29 2.94
N VAL A 214 -18.09 -11.27 2.62
CA VAL A 214 -17.65 -10.08 1.88
C VAL A 214 -18.13 -8.82 2.59
N LEU A 215 -17.23 -7.90 2.89
CA LEU A 215 -17.56 -6.60 3.44
C LEU A 215 -18.30 -5.76 2.40
N THR A 216 -19.31 -5.00 2.84
CA THR A 216 -20.16 -4.16 1.97
C THR A 216 -20.41 -2.77 2.51
N GLY A 217 -20.03 -2.53 3.77
CA GLY A 217 -20.21 -1.24 4.43
C GLY A 217 -19.35 -1.16 5.68
N LYS A 218 -18.98 0.07 6.03
CA LYS A 218 -18.12 0.40 7.15
C LYS A 218 -18.56 1.75 7.71
N GLY A 219 -18.90 1.73 8.98
CA GLY A 219 -19.19 2.89 9.80
C GLY A 219 -18.15 3.03 10.90
N GLN A 220 -18.21 4.15 11.61
CA GLN A 220 -17.35 4.37 12.77
C GLN A 220 -17.59 3.33 13.88
N PHE A 221 -18.79 2.75 13.94
CA PHE A 221 -19.20 1.84 15.02
C PHE A 221 -19.86 0.55 14.52
N ASP A 222 -19.79 0.28 13.22
CA ASP A 222 -20.49 -0.81 12.58
C ASP A 222 -19.78 -1.28 11.30
N ILE A 223 -20.01 -2.53 10.93
CA ILE A 223 -19.63 -3.11 9.66
C ILE A 223 -20.83 -3.81 9.05
N HIS A 224 -20.94 -3.74 7.72
CA HIS A 224 -21.95 -4.48 6.97
C HIS A 224 -21.26 -5.52 6.09
N PHE A 225 -21.86 -6.69 5.98
CA PHE A 225 -21.34 -7.78 5.18
C PHE A 225 -22.46 -8.63 4.60
N ILE A 226 -22.09 -9.39 3.57
CA ILE A 226 -22.94 -10.38 2.92
C ILE A 226 -22.19 -11.70 2.81
N VAL A 227 -22.93 -12.76 2.52
CA VAL A 227 -22.35 -14.09 2.29
C VAL A 227 -22.56 -14.50 0.85
N TYR A 228 -21.49 -14.95 0.22
CA TYR A 228 -21.53 -15.66 -1.05
C TYR A 228 -21.46 -17.16 -0.79
N THR A 229 -22.19 -17.94 -1.58
CA THR A 229 -22.20 -19.41 -1.48
C THR A 229 -21.97 -20.05 -2.83
N LYS A 230 -21.34 -21.22 -2.85
CA LYS A 230 -21.14 -22.03 -4.07
C LYS A 230 -21.22 -23.50 -3.70
N THR A 231 -21.81 -24.33 -4.56
CA THR A 231 -21.79 -25.79 -4.37
C THR A 231 -20.34 -26.29 -4.45
N ARG A 232 -19.93 -27.08 -3.47
CA ARG A 232 -18.61 -27.70 -3.43
C ARG A 232 -18.46 -28.61 -4.65
N GLU A 233 -17.38 -28.42 -5.38
CA GLU A 233 -16.97 -29.33 -6.45
C GLU A 233 -16.24 -30.51 -5.78
N ASP A 234 -16.71 -31.74 -6.03
CA ASP A 234 -16.10 -32.99 -5.52
C ASP A 234 -14.69 -33.23 -6.06
#